data_AF-A0A915YHQ5-F1
#
_entry.id   AF-A0A915YHQ5-F1
#
_cell.length_a   1.000
_cell.length_b   1.000
_cell.length_c   1.000
_cell.angle_alpha   90.00
_cell.angle_beta   90.00
_cell.angle_gamma   90.00
#
_symmetry.space_group_name_H-M   'P 1'
#
loop_
_entity.id
_entity.type
_entity.pdbx_description
1 polymer ?
#
loop_
_entity_poly.entity_id
_entity_poly.type
_entity_poly.pdbx_seq_one_letter_code
_entity_poly.pdbx_strand_id
1 'polypeptide(L)'
;MDVDLGINKLEQLLFPLGYQQDLTQSKPIFWKRIHQNDLRSPYAFSLVIVTLDEFTVFIEGLNEPRLKRAIDAGIIEINSPEDVEALKEIVFETTLDNQQKLETVLPFFEEQLNTIESEPIYTKAYKRALANIELLIEAANEVEY
;
A
#
# COMPACT_ATOMS: atom_id res chain seq x y z
N MET A 1 2.45 -24.89 -0.74
CA MET A 1 1.09 -24.41 -1.02
C MET A 1 1.05 -24.08 -2.51
N ASP A 2 -0.06 -24.31 -3.22
CA ASP A 2 -0.13 -23.99 -4.65
C ASP A 2 -0.21 -22.48 -4.85
N VAL A 3 0.58 -21.90 -5.76
CA VAL A 3 0.60 -20.45 -6.02
C VAL A 3 -0.78 -19.99 -6.50
N ASP A 4 -1.45 -20.81 -7.30
CA ASP A 4 -2.82 -20.57 -7.77
C ASP A 4 -3.82 -20.50 -6.61
N LEU A 5 -3.61 -21.28 -5.55
CA LEU A 5 -4.46 -21.22 -4.34
C LEU A 5 -4.22 -19.92 -3.57
N GLY A 6 -2.99 -19.41 -3.56
CA GLY A 6 -2.65 -18.11 -2.95
C GLY A 6 -3.31 -16.94 -3.67
N ILE A 7 -3.27 -16.94 -5.00
CA ILE A 7 -3.89 -15.91 -5.85
C ILE A 7 -5.41 -15.86 -5.61
N ASN A 8 -6.09 -17.00 -5.72
CA ASN A 8 -7.55 -17.09 -5.51
C ASN A 8 -7.98 -16.55 -4.13
N LYS A 9 -7.17 -16.76 -3.10
CA LYS A 9 -7.45 -16.22 -1.75
C LYS A 9 -7.28 -14.70 -1.69
N LEU A 10 -6.21 -14.16 -2.29
CA LEU A 10 -6.01 -12.72 -2.37
C LEU A 10 -7.13 -12.06 -3.16
N GLU A 11 -7.60 -12.65 -4.25
CA GLU A 11 -8.77 -12.17 -4.99
C GLU A 11 -10.02 -12.09 -4.12
N GLN A 12 -10.31 -13.14 -3.35
CA GLN A 12 -11.45 -13.18 -2.42
C GLN A 12 -11.37 -12.11 -1.33
N LEU A 13 -10.17 -11.77 -0.87
CA LEU A 13 -9.95 -10.74 0.14
C LEU A 13 -9.99 -9.33 -0.44
N LEU A 14 -9.34 -9.10 -1.57
CA LEU A 14 -9.04 -7.77 -2.11
C LEU A 14 -10.12 -7.23 -3.04
N PHE A 15 -10.79 -8.09 -3.83
CA PHE A 15 -11.84 -7.61 -4.75
C PHE A 15 -13.02 -6.95 -4.04
N PRO A 16 -13.54 -7.48 -2.90
CA PRO A 16 -14.60 -6.80 -2.15
C PRO A 16 -14.18 -5.42 -1.61
N LEU A 17 -12.88 -5.18 -1.44
CA LEU A 17 -12.31 -3.92 -0.97
C LEU A 17 -12.05 -2.91 -2.10
N GLY A 18 -12.33 -3.29 -3.35
CA GLY A 18 -12.20 -2.42 -4.53
C GLY A 18 -10.85 -2.48 -5.23
N TYR A 19 -10.00 -3.47 -4.92
CA TYR A 19 -8.76 -3.69 -5.65
C TYR A 19 -9.03 -4.28 -7.02
N GLN A 20 -8.18 -3.93 -7.97
CA GLN A 20 -8.16 -4.45 -9.34
C GLN A 20 -6.87 -5.23 -9.57
N GLN A 21 -6.95 -6.33 -10.31
CA GLN A 21 -5.79 -7.14 -10.64
C GLN A 21 -5.17 -6.69 -11.97
N ASP A 22 -3.85 -6.55 -12.01
CA ASP A 22 -3.08 -6.40 -13.24
C ASP A 22 -2.65 -7.78 -13.73
N LEU A 23 -3.24 -8.21 -14.86
CA LEU A 23 -2.97 -9.49 -15.50
C LEU A 23 -1.84 -9.42 -16.54
N THR A 24 -1.26 -8.24 -16.78
CA THR A 24 -0.21 -8.04 -17.78
C THR A 24 1.19 -8.42 -17.27
N GLN A 25 1.32 -8.62 -15.96
CA GLN A 25 2.58 -8.85 -15.27
C GLN A 25 2.81 -10.34 -15.00
N SER A 26 4.07 -10.73 -14.86
CA SER A 26 4.45 -12.11 -14.55
C SER A 26 4.14 -12.53 -13.12
N LYS A 27 3.93 -11.55 -12.23
CA LYS A 27 3.56 -11.74 -10.82
C LYS A 27 2.16 -11.17 -10.59
N PRO A 28 1.35 -11.80 -9.71
CA PRO A 28 0.05 -11.26 -9.34
C PRO A 28 0.21 -9.90 -8.64
N ILE A 29 -0.34 -8.86 -9.27
CA ILE A 29 -0.38 -7.50 -8.75
C ILE A 29 -1.83 -7.07 -8.63
N PHE A 30 -2.19 -6.58 -7.46
CA PHE A 30 -3.47 -5.95 -7.18
C PHE A 30 -3.24 -4.50 -6.83
N TRP A 31 -4.13 -3.61 -7.22
CA TRP A 31 -3.98 -2.20 -6.92
C TRP A 31 -5.33 -1.53 -6.61
N LYS A 32 -5.28 -0.50 -5.78
CA LYS A 32 -6.44 0.33 -5.42
C LYS A 32 -6.01 1.79 -5.41
N ARG A 33 -6.85 2.65 -6.00
CA ARG A 33 -6.69 4.10 -5.90
C ARG A 33 -7.48 4.64 -4.73
N ILE A 34 -6.87 5.60 -4.04
CA ILE A 34 -7.43 6.30 -2.89
C ILE A 34 -7.55 7.78 -3.27
N HIS A 35 -8.76 8.32 -3.24
CA HIS A 35 -9.02 9.70 -3.68
C HIS A 35 -8.66 10.69 -2.58
N GLN A 36 -7.39 11.03 -2.50
CA GLN A 36 -6.87 12.07 -1.60
C GLN A 36 -5.83 12.94 -2.34
N ASN A 37 -5.51 14.12 -1.79
CA ASN A 37 -4.53 15.04 -2.38
C ASN A 37 -3.68 15.76 -1.31
N ASP A 38 -3.45 15.10 -0.17
CA ASP A 38 -2.53 15.61 0.84
C ASP A 38 -1.08 15.41 0.40
N LEU A 39 -0.45 16.51 0.02
CA LEU A 39 0.93 16.52 -0.47
C LEU A 39 1.96 16.61 0.67
N ARG A 40 1.51 16.76 1.91
CA ARG A 40 2.39 17.02 3.06
C ARG A 40 2.97 15.75 3.67
N SER A 41 2.28 14.61 3.53
CA SER A 41 2.69 13.34 4.13
C SER A 41 2.98 12.30 3.05
N PRO A 42 4.12 11.58 3.10
CA PRO A 42 4.33 10.41 2.24
C PRO A 42 3.29 9.30 2.48
N TYR A 43 2.77 9.20 3.71
CA TYR A 43 1.81 8.16 4.13
C TYR A 43 0.36 8.45 3.74
N ALA A 44 0.08 9.65 3.21
CA ALA A 44 -1.20 9.93 2.59
C ALA A 44 -1.23 9.25 1.23
N PHE A 45 -1.47 7.94 1.21
CA PHE A 45 -1.42 7.15 -0.02
C PHE A 45 -2.55 7.52 -0.98
N SER A 46 -2.20 7.66 -2.26
CA SER A 46 -3.16 7.76 -3.38
C SER A 46 -3.25 6.45 -4.17
N LEU A 47 -2.26 5.58 -4.01
CA LEU A 47 -2.17 4.27 -4.65
C LEU A 47 -1.70 3.27 -3.60
N VAL A 48 -2.40 2.14 -3.54
CA VAL A 48 -2.00 0.97 -2.76
C VAL A 48 -1.81 -0.17 -3.73
N ILE A 49 -0.72 -0.91 -3.57
CA ILE A 49 -0.35 -2.06 -4.40
C ILE A 49 -0.19 -3.26 -3.48
N VAL A 50 -0.75 -4.39 -3.86
CA VAL A 50 -0.54 -5.68 -3.19
C VAL A 50 0.08 -6.63 -4.19
N THR A 51 1.26 -7.14 -3.89
CA THR A 51 1.98 -8.07 -4.76
C THR A 51 2.15 -9.41 -4.08
N LEU A 52 1.97 -10.49 -4.83
CA LEU A 52 2.38 -11.82 -4.41
C LEU A 52 3.66 -12.21 -5.16
N ASP A 53 4.78 -12.28 -4.44
CA ASP A 53 6.04 -12.75 -4.99
C ASP A 53 6.43 -14.08 -4.37
N GLU A 54 6.50 -15.13 -5.19
CA GLU A 54 6.65 -16.52 -4.76
C GLU A 54 5.61 -16.93 -3.70
N PHE A 55 5.92 -16.73 -2.42
CA PHE A 55 5.05 -16.98 -1.28
C PHE A 55 4.92 -15.79 -0.32
N THR A 56 5.44 -14.63 -0.68
CA THR A 56 5.40 -13.42 0.16
C THR A 56 4.41 -12.42 -0.42
N VAL A 57 3.50 -11.96 0.44
CA VAL A 57 2.53 -10.91 0.18
C VAL A 57 3.11 -9.60 0.70
N PHE A 58 3.23 -8.63 -0.19
CA PHE A 58 3.60 -7.25 0.16
C PHE A 58 2.39 -6.36 -0.01
N ILE A 59 2.19 -5.45 0.93
CA ILE A 59 1.28 -4.30 0.80
C ILE A 59 2.14 -3.05 0.79
N GLU A 60 2.07 -2.32 -0.30
CA GLU A 60 2.85 -1.12 -0.56
C GLU A 60 1.93 0.08 -0.78
N GLY A 61 2.37 1.26 -0.33
CA GLY A 61 1.66 2.51 -0.52
C GLY A 61 2.51 3.57 -1.22
N LEU A 62 1.86 4.39 -2.05
CA LEU A 62 2.50 5.52 -2.72
C LEU A 62 1.58 6.75 -2.74
N ASN A 63 2.16 7.91 -2.45
CA ASN A 63 1.52 9.22 -2.67
C ASN A 63 1.96 9.80 -4.02
N GLU A 64 1.29 9.36 -5.10
CA GLU A 64 1.61 9.76 -6.47
C GLU A 64 1.50 11.29 -6.69
N PRO A 65 0.48 12.01 -6.19
CA PRO A 65 0.42 13.47 -6.32
C PRO A 65 1.62 14.17 -5.70
N ARG A 66 2.07 13.73 -4.53
CA ARG A 66 3.27 14.27 -3.87
C ARG A 66 4.52 13.97 -4.69
N LEU A 67 4.67 12.74 -5.15
CA LEU A 67 5.81 12.32 -5.97
C LEU A 67 5.88 13.12 -7.27
N LYS A 68 4.77 13.21 -8.02
CA LYS A 68 4.68 14.01 -9.24
C LYS A 68 5.14 15.44 -9.02
N ARG A 69 4.67 16.08 -7.95
CA ARG A 69 5.07 17.45 -7.61
C ARG A 69 6.55 17.57 -7.25
N ALA A 70 7.14 16.56 -6.61
CA ALA A 70 8.56 16.55 -6.27
C ALA A 70 9.44 16.40 -7.52
N ILE A 71 9.03 15.57 -8.48
CA ILE A 71 9.68 15.43 -9.79
C ILE A 71 9.60 16.74 -10.57
N ASP A 72 8.39 17.32 -10.67
CA ASP A 72 8.16 18.58 -11.40
C ASP A 72 8.99 19.74 -10.80
N ALA A 73 9.30 19.68 -9.50
CA ALA A 73 10.12 20.66 -8.79
C ALA A 73 11.64 20.38 -8.89
N GLY A 74 12.06 19.28 -9.51
CA GLY A 74 13.46 18.86 -9.59
C GLY A 74 14.07 18.41 -8.25
N ILE A 75 13.22 18.02 -7.28
CA ILE A 75 13.67 17.52 -5.97
C ILE A 75 14.06 16.04 -6.07
N ILE A 76 13.32 15.29 -6.90
CA ILE A 76 13.56 13.87 -7.18
C ILE A 76 13.84 13.75 -8.68
N GLU A 77 14.91 13.04 -9.02
CA GLU A 77 15.20 12.60 -10.38
C GLU A 77 14.90 11.11 -10.49
N ILE A 78 14.09 10.73 -11.47
CA ILE A 78 13.76 9.33 -11.77
C ILE A 78 14.49 8.96 -13.05
N ASN A 79 15.51 8.14 -12.91
CA ASN A 79 16.38 7.71 -14.01
C ASN A 79 16.07 6.28 -14.45
N SER A 80 15.45 5.48 -13.58
CA SER A 80 15.00 4.12 -13.89
C SER A 80 13.71 3.73 -13.15
N PRO A 81 13.03 2.63 -13.56
CA PRO A 81 11.87 2.10 -12.84
C PRO A 81 12.17 1.74 -11.37
N GLU A 82 13.39 1.29 -11.06
CA GLU A 82 13.81 0.95 -9.70
C GLU A 82 13.79 2.17 -8.76
N ASP A 83 14.04 3.37 -9.28
CA ASP A 83 13.93 4.60 -8.50
C ASP A 83 12.49 4.85 -8.03
N VAL A 84 11.48 4.38 -8.78
CA VAL A 84 10.06 4.47 -8.40
C VAL A 84 9.74 3.45 -7.32
N GLU A 85 10.28 2.24 -7.43
CA GLU A 85 10.09 1.17 -6.44
C GLU A 85 10.63 1.59 -5.07
N ALA A 86 11.79 2.23 -5.02
CA ALA A 86 12.38 2.75 -3.79
C ALA A 86 11.57 3.88 -3.12
N LEU A 87 10.56 4.43 -3.80
CA LEU A 87 9.69 5.49 -3.28
C LEU A 87 8.36 4.96 -2.74
N LYS A 88 8.11 3.67 -2.88
CA LYS A 88 6.97 3.00 -2.25
C LYS A 88 7.29 2.73 -0.78
N GLU A 89 6.28 2.86 0.07
CA GLU A 89 6.38 2.51 1.48
C GLU A 89 5.83 1.10 1.68
N ILE A 90 6.63 0.20 2.25
CA ILE A 90 6.17 -1.13 2.64
C ILE A 90 5.33 -0.97 3.91
N VAL A 91 4.02 -1.20 3.79
CA VAL A 91 3.06 -1.09 4.90
C VAL A 91 3.00 -2.40 5.68
N PHE A 92 3.12 -3.52 4.97
CA PHE A 92 3.01 -4.84 5.55
C PHE A 92 3.65 -5.89 4.65
N GLU A 93 4.38 -6.81 5.26
CA GLU A 93 4.97 -7.97 4.60
C GLU A 93 4.61 -9.23 5.38
N THR A 94 4.13 -10.26 4.68
CA THR A 94 3.93 -11.56 5.31
C THR A 94 3.99 -12.70 4.31
N THR A 95 4.34 -13.88 4.77
CA THR A 95 4.31 -15.10 3.97
C THR A 95 2.88 -15.65 3.88
N LEU A 96 2.54 -16.32 2.77
CA LEU A 96 1.20 -16.87 2.49
C LEU A 96 0.72 -17.90 3.53
N ASP A 97 1.65 -18.58 4.20
CA ASP A 97 1.35 -19.49 5.31
C ASP A 97 0.93 -18.75 6.59
N ASN A 98 1.21 -17.45 6.69
CA ASN A 98 0.81 -16.59 7.80
C ASN A 98 -0.45 -15.75 7.49
N GLN A 99 -1.38 -16.35 6.75
CA GLN A 99 -2.62 -15.72 6.28
C GLN A 99 -3.42 -15.02 7.41
N GLN A 100 -3.38 -15.56 8.63
CA GLN A 100 -4.11 -15.00 9.77
C GLN A 100 -3.65 -13.57 10.13
N LYS A 101 -2.35 -13.25 9.91
CA LYS A 101 -1.86 -11.88 10.09
C LYS A 101 -2.42 -10.95 9.02
N LEU A 102 -2.43 -11.37 7.76
CA LEU A 102 -2.98 -10.60 6.65
C LEU A 102 -4.47 -10.28 6.89
N GLU A 103 -5.26 -11.28 7.29
CA GLU A 103 -6.69 -11.12 7.60
C GLU A 103 -6.95 -10.20 8.80
N THR A 104 -5.95 -10.00 9.66
CA THR A 104 -6.04 -9.09 10.82
C THR A 104 -5.63 -7.67 10.46
N VAL A 105 -4.52 -7.51 9.72
CA VAL A 105 -3.94 -6.19 9.42
C VAL A 105 -4.68 -5.48 8.29
N LEU A 106 -5.07 -6.22 7.24
CA LEU A 106 -5.71 -5.63 6.06
C LEU A 106 -6.99 -4.85 6.39
N PRO A 107 -7.96 -5.35 7.19
CA PRO A 107 -9.15 -4.58 7.53
C PRO A 107 -8.85 -3.29 8.30
N PHE A 108 -7.87 -3.33 9.22
CA PHE A 108 -7.45 -2.15 9.97
C PHE A 108 -6.81 -1.10 9.05
N PHE A 109 -5.95 -1.53 8.13
CA PHE A 109 -5.34 -0.64 7.15
C PHE A 109 -6.38 0.01 6.24
N GLU A 110 -7.35 -0.76 5.74
CA GLU A 110 -8.46 -0.25 4.93
C GLU A 110 -9.32 0.78 5.68
N GLU A 111 -9.56 0.60 6.98
CA GLU A 111 -10.24 1.61 7.79
C GLU A 111 -9.48 2.94 7.80
N GLN A 112 -8.13 2.89 7.86
CA GLN A 112 -7.31 4.11 7.83
C GLN A 112 -7.37 4.77 6.45
N LEU A 113 -7.28 3.99 5.37
CA LEU A 113 -7.40 4.49 4.00
C LEU A 113 -8.76 5.15 3.74
N ASN A 114 -9.85 4.50 4.17
CA ASN A 114 -11.19 5.05 4.05
C ASN A 114 -11.34 6.36 4.84
N THR A 115 -10.71 6.46 6.01
CA THR A 115 -10.68 7.69 6.79
C THR A 115 -9.93 8.80 6.06
N ILE A 116 -8.78 8.50 5.45
CA ILE A 116 -8.01 9.46 4.67
C ILE A 116 -8.76 9.92 3.42
N GLU A 117 -9.55 9.05 2.80
CA GLU A 117 -10.35 9.39 1.61
C GLU A 117 -11.57 10.26 1.94
N SER A 118 -12.22 10.02 3.09
CA SER A 118 -13.51 10.63 3.42
C SER A 118 -13.43 11.84 4.36
N GLU A 119 -12.40 11.93 5.20
CA GLU A 119 -12.27 13.00 6.19
C GLU A 119 -11.45 14.19 5.68
N PRO A 120 -11.83 15.44 6.00
CA PRO A 120 -10.98 16.59 5.70
C PRO A 120 -9.64 16.53 6.44
N ILE A 121 -8.56 16.94 5.77
CA ILE A 121 -7.19 16.74 6.26
C ILE A 121 -6.90 17.40 7.63
N TYR A 122 -7.61 18.46 7.97
CA TYR A 122 -7.42 19.15 9.25
C TYR A 122 -8.08 18.45 10.44
N THR A 123 -8.91 17.42 10.21
CA THR A 123 -9.62 16.73 11.30
C THR A 123 -8.68 15.85 12.12
N LYS A 124 -9.08 15.58 13.37
CA LYS A 124 -8.36 14.65 14.25
C LYS A 124 -8.41 13.22 13.72
N ALA A 125 -9.52 12.82 13.10
CA ALA A 125 -9.69 11.49 12.51
C ALA A 125 -8.67 11.25 11.40
N TYR A 126 -8.57 12.19 10.45
CA TYR A 126 -7.58 12.12 9.38
C TYR A 126 -6.14 12.01 9.90
N LYS A 127 -5.76 12.91 10.82
CA LYS A 127 -4.41 12.91 11.40
C LYS A 127 -4.08 11.61 12.14
N ARG A 128 -5.08 11.03 12.82
CA ARG A 128 -4.93 9.75 13.51
C ARG A 128 -4.78 8.59 12.52
N ALA A 129 -5.56 8.58 11.44
CA ALA A 129 -5.44 7.58 10.40
C ALA A 129 -4.04 7.60 9.76
N LEU A 130 -3.50 8.79 9.45
CA LEU A 130 -2.12 8.91 8.98
C LEU A 130 -1.10 8.37 9.98
N ALA A 131 -1.22 8.74 11.26
CA ALA A 131 -0.30 8.24 12.30
C ALA A 131 -0.38 6.71 12.45
N ASN A 132 -1.57 6.12 12.31
CA ASN A 132 -1.73 4.67 12.33
C ASN A 132 -1.05 3.99 11.13
N ILE A 133 -1.13 4.60 9.93
CA ILE A 133 -0.43 4.09 8.75
C ILE A 133 1.09 4.20 8.93
N GLU A 134 1.57 5.33 9.44
CA GLU A 134 2.99 5.53 9.78
C GLU A 134 3.48 4.44 10.73
N LEU A 135 2.74 4.14 11.80
CA LEU A 135 3.07 3.06 12.73
C LEU A 135 3.11 1.67 12.08
N LEU A 136 2.25 1.39 11.09
CA LEU A 136 2.30 0.12 10.35
C LEU A 136 3.59 0.00 9.54
N ILE A 137 4.01 1.09 8.88
CA ILE A 137 5.24 1.15 8.09
C ILE A 137 6.47 1.03 8.99
N GLU A 138 6.50 1.75 10.10
CA GLU A 138 7.56 1.63 11.10
C GLU A 138 7.67 0.19 11.60
N ALA A 139 6.54 -0.45 11.94
CA ALA A 139 6.52 -1.83 12.38
C ALA A 139 6.97 -2.83 11.30
N ALA A 140 6.69 -2.55 10.01
CA ALA A 140 7.16 -3.38 8.90
C ALA A 140 8.70 -3.27 8.73
N ASN A 141 9.24 -2.06 8.90
CA ASN A 141 10.67 -1.78 8.76
C ASN A 141 11.50 -2.19 9.99
N GLU A 142 10.92 -2.24 11.19
CA GLU A 142 11.63 -2.68 12.41
C GLU A 142 11.98 -4.18 12.43
N VAL A 143 11.45 -4.99 11.51
CA VAL A 143 11.75 -6.43 11.42
C VAL A 143 13.16 -6.69 10.87
N GLU A 144 13.88 -5.68 10.37
CA GLU A 144 15.25 -5.80 9.81
C GLU A 144 16.42 -5.65 10.80
N TYR A 145 16.23 -5.75 12.13
CA TYR A 145 17.33 -5.68 13.13
C TYR A 145 17.55 -6.95 13.97
#